data_AF-A0A4R3KGR0-F1
#
_entry.id   AF-A0A4R3KGR0-F1
#
_cell.length_a   1.000
_cell.length_b   1.000
_cell.length_c   1.000
_cell.angle_alpha   90.00
_cell.angle_beta   90.00
_cell.angle_gamma   90.00
#
_symmetry.space_group_name_H-M   'P 1'
#
loop_
_entity.id
_entity.type
_entity.pdbx_description
1 polymer ?
#
loop_
_entity_poly.entity_id
_entity_poly.type
_entity_poly.pdbx_seq_one_letter_code
_entity_poly.pdbx_strand_id
1 'polypeptide(L)'
;MIDEVYDAFLEEYQIQKVLGFGTNEIDGFKNFVFSTGEGNVYTPESVNRAIKRIYEDYNEKEEADAKKEGRNTLLLPHFSAHNLRHTFCTRLCENGSNLKVIQSVMGHADIQTTMDIYAECTQEKKQEVFATLNGKIMVK
;
A
#
# COMPACT_ATOMS: atom_id res chain seq x y z
N MET A 1 -9.19 -6.57 -12.46
CA MET A 1 -7.87 -6.46 -11.79
C MET A 1 -7.21 -5.23 -12.38
N ILE A 2 -6.43 -4.48 -11.62
CA ILE A 2 -5.66 -3.35 -12.17
C ILE A 2 -4.64 -3.93 -13.15
N ASP A 3 -4.47 -3.34 -14.33
CA ASP A 3 -3.66 -3.90 -15.42
C ASP A 3 -2.20 -4.06 -14.98
N GLU A 4 -1.67 -3.09 -14.25
CA GLU A 4 -0.31 -3.13 -13.70
C GLU A 4 -0.11 -4.28 -12.70
N VAL A 5 -1.15 -4.66 -11.95
CA VAL A 5 -1.08 -5.81 -11.03
C VAL A 5 -1.12 -7.12 -11.81
N TYR A 6 -1.91 -7.17 -12.88
CA TYR A 6 -1.95 -8.32 -13.76
C TYR A 6 -0.59 -8.56 -14.44
N ASP A 7 0.03 -7.50 -14.95
CA ASP A 7 1.34 -7.55 -15.58
C ASP A 7 2.42 -8.01 -14.59
N ALA A 8 2.40 -7.52 -13.35
CA ALA A 8 3.30 -7.96 -12.29
C ALA A 8 3.15 -9.47 -11.98
N PHE A 9 1.92 -9.99 -11.95
CA PHE A 9 1.71 -11.43 -11.76
C PHE A 9 2.12 -12.26 -12.97
N LEU A 10 1.97 -11.72 -14.18
CA LEU A 10 2.43 -12.38 -15.39
C LEU A 10 3.96 -12.47 -15.40
N GLU A 11 4.65 -11.39 -15.03
CA GLU A 11 6.11 -11.35 -14.91
C GLU A 11 6.61 -12.38 -13.89
N GLU A 12 6.04 -12.39 -12.69
CA GLU A 12 6.37 -13.36 -11.63
C GLU A 12 6.17 -14.81 -12.13
N TYR A 13 5.07 -15.06 -12.86
CA TYR A 13 4.82 -16.38 -13.45
C TYR A 13 5.87 -16.77 -14.50
N GLN A 14 6.34 -15.84 -15.33
CA GLN A 14 7.43 -16.12 -16.28
C GLN A 14 8.74 -16.42 -15.55
N ILE A 15 9.05 -15.68 -14.47
CA ILE A 15 10.22 -15.92 -13.64
C ILE A 15 10.18 -17.35 -13.06
N GLN A 16 9.03 -17.76 -12.50
CA GLN A 16 8.84 -19.10 -11.95
C GLN A 16 8.95 -20.21 -12.99
N LYS A 17 8.53 -19.97 -14.24
CA LYS A 17 8.75 -20.93 -15.33
C LYS A 17 10.23 -21.22 -15.58
N VAL A 18 11.09 -20.21 -15.39
CA VAL A 18 12.53 -20.33 -15.62
C VAL A 18 13.25 -20.89 -14.38
N LEU A 19 12.91 -20.40 -13.19
CA LEU A 19 13.56 -20.79 -11.93
C LEU A 19 13.02 -22.09 -11.33
N GLY A 20 11.81 -22.50 -11.73
CA GLY A 20 11.06 -23.60 -11.14
C GLY A 20 9.98 -23.11 -10.17
N PHE A 21 8.86 -23.82 -10.14
CA PHE A 21 7.77 -23.54 -9.21
C PHE A 21 8.09 -24.06 -7.80
N GLY A 22 7.63 -23.34 -6.78
CA GLY A 22 7.76 -23.77 -5.39
C GLY A 22 7.07 -25.11 -5.14
N THR A 23 7.78 -26.04 -4.51
CA THR A 23 7.27 -27.38 -4.18
C THR A 23 6.63 -27.46 -2.79
N ASN A 24 6.69 -26.36 -2.04
CA ASN A 24 6.21 -26.31 -0.67
C ASN A 24 4.68 -26.46 -0.59
N GLU A 25 4.24 -27.24 0.39
CA GLU A 25 2.86 -27.46 0.76
C GLU A 25 2.63 -26.94 2.17
N ILE A 26 1.70 -25.99 2.34
CA ILE A 26 1.31 -25.45 3.64
C ILE A 26 -0.20 -25.62 3.75
N ASP A 27 -0.65 -26.33 4.78
CA ASP A 27 -2.08 -26.60 5.05
C ASP A 27 -2.86 -27.15 3.84
N GLY A 28 -2.20 -27.95 2.99
CA GLY A 28 -2.78 -28.53 1.77
C GLY A 28 -2.75 -27.61 0.53
N PHE A 29 -2.27 -26.37 0.67
CA PHE A 29 -2.09 -25.43 -0.43
C PHE A 29 -0.70 -25.55 -1.06
N LYS A 30 -0.63 -25.45 -2.38
CA LYS A 30 0.60 -25.59 -3.21
C LYS A 30 0.66 -24.48 -4.27
N ASN A 31 1.78 -24.39 -4.97
CA ASN A 31 2.00 -23.46 -6.09
C ASN A 31 1.81 -22.00 -5.66
N PHE A 32 2.45 -21.63 -4.54
CA PHE A 32 2.40 -20.26 -4.04
C PHE A 32 3.00 -19.30 -5.07
N VAL A 33 2.28 -18.19 -5.30
CA VAL A 33 2.69 -17.15 -6.26
C VAL A 33 3.89 -16.36 -5.75
N PHE A 34 4.05 -16.18 -4.44
CA PHE A 34 5.16 -15.44 -3.87
C PHE A 34 6.09 -16.40 -3.11
N SER A 35 7.21 -16.72 -3.73
CA SER A 35 8.23 -17.59 -3.16
C SER A 35 9.64 -17.02 -3.36
N THR A 36 10.56 -17.38 -2.46
CA THR A 36 11.99 -17.12 -2.66
C THR A 36 12.53 -17.94 -3.84
N GLY A 37 13.73 -17.61 -4.33
CA GLY A 37 14.40 -18.41 -5.37
C GLY A 37 14.70 -19.87 -4.97
N GLU A 38 14.61 -20.19 -3.67
CA GLU A 38 14.71 -21.56 -3.15
C GLU A 38 13.33 -22.26 -3.04
N GLY A 39 12.25 -21.58 -3.44
CA GLY A 39 10.87 -22.10 -3.42
C GLY A 39 10.13 -21.91 -2.09
N ASN A 40 10.73 -21.25 -1.09
CA ASN A 40 10.11 -21.02 0.22
C ASN A 40 9.09 -19.88 0.18
N VAL A 41 7.97 -20.02 0.90
CA VAL A 41 6.93 -18.98 0.95
C VAL A 41 7.40 -17.80 1.80
N TYR A 42 7.16 -16.58 1.33
CA TYR A 42 7.46 -15.38 2.12
C TYR A 42 6.62 -15.32 3.39
N THR A 43 7.28 -15.09 4.52
CA THR A 43 6.59 -14.80 5.79
C THR A 43 6.26 -13.30 5.89
N PRO A 44 5.23 -12.90 6.66
CA PRO A 44 4.91 -11.48 6.85
C PRO A 44 6.12 -10.66 7.34
N GLU A 45 6.92 -11.26 8.23
CA GLU A 45 8.15 -10.65 8.74
C GLU A 45 9.19 -10.44 7.64
N SER A 46 9.36 -11.41 6.73
CA SER A 46 10.29 -11.26 5.61
C SER A 46 9.90 -10.11 4.67
N VAL A 47 8.60 -9.91 4.44
CA VAL A 47 8.06 -8.80 3.65
C VAL A 47 8.31 -7.46 4.36
N ASN A 48 8.02 -7.36 5.65
CA ASN A 48 8.27 -6.13 6.41
C ASN A 48 9.76 -5.78 6.49
N ARG A 49 10.65 -6.78 6.58
CA ARG A 49 12.10 -6.54 6.49
C ARG A 49 12.53 -6.05 5.11
N ALA A 50 11.91 -6.54 4.04
CA ALA A 50 12.18 -6.04 2.69
C ALA A 50 11.73 -4.58 2.55
N ILE A 51 10.52 -4.24 3.03
CA ILE A 51 10.02 -2.85 3.08
C ILE A 51 10.97 -1.96 3.87
N LYS A 52 11.47 -2.45 5.01
CA LYS A 52 12.45 -1.74 5.81
C LYS A 52 13.70 -1.35 5.03
N ARG A 53 14.31 -2.32 4.35
CA ARG A 53 15.48 -2.07 3.51
C ARG A 53 15.19 -1.06 2.42
N ILE A 54 14.01 -1.16 1.77
CA ILE A 54 13.62 -0.24 0.69
C ILE A 54 13.60 1.21 1.17
N TYR A 55 12.97 1.53 2.30
CA TYR A 55 12.92 2.91 2.76
C TYR A 55 14.27 3.38 3.32
N GLU A 56 15.08 2.49 3.92
CA GLU A 56 16.43 2.82 4.40
C GLU A 56 17.35 3.19 3.22
N ASP A 57 17.38 2.34 2.19
CA ASP A 57 18.17 2.55 0.97
C ASP A 57 17.74 3.83 0.23
N TYR A 58 16.43 4.08 0.14
CA TYR A 58 15.90 5.31 -0.43
C TYR A 58 16.35 6.54 0.36
N ASN A 59 16.23 6.50 1.70
CA ASN A 59 16.57 7.63 2.57
C ASN A 59 18.05 7.96 2.48
N GLU A 60 18.93 6.95 2.48
CA GLU A 60 20.37 7.16 2.33
C GLU A 60 20.71 7.84 1.00
N LYS A 61 20.10 7.36 -0.09
CA LYS A 61 20.29 7.95 -1.43
C LYS A 61 19.79 9.39 -1.49
N GLU A 62 18.60 9.62 -0.95
CA GLU A 62 17.95 10.93 -0.91
C GLU A 62 18.77 11.96 -0.13
N GLU A 63 19.37 11.57 1.00
CA GLU A 63 20.28 12.44 1.76
C GLU A 63 21.53 12.83 0.94
N ALA A 64 22.11 11.86 0.23
CA ALA A 64 23.27 12.11 -0.63
C ALA A 64 22.94 13.05 -1.79
N ASP A 65 21.78 12.88 -2.43
CA ASP A 65 21.34 13.66 -3.58
C ASP A 65 20.90 15.07 -3.17
N ALA A 66 20.12 15.22 -2.09
CA ALA A 66 19.70 16.52 -1.56
C ALA A 66 20.91 17.40 -1.15
N LYS A 67 21.95 16.79 -0.59
CA LYS A 67 23.19 17.49 -0.22
C LYS A 67 23.94 18.04 -1.45
N LYS A 68 23.97 17.29 -2.56
CA LYS A 68 24.59 17.74 -3.82
C LYS A 68 23.80 18.89 -4.44
N GLU A 69 22.48 18.84 -4.34
CA GLU A 69 21.57 19.82 -4.94
C GLU A 69 21.31 21.05 -4.07
N GLY A 70 21.77 21.05 -2.80
CA GLY A 70 21.56 22.16 -1.86
C GLY A 70 20.10 22.35 -1.47
N ARG A 71 19.31 21.27 -1.49
CA ARG A 71 17.88 21.27 -1.14
C ARG A 71 17.63 20.53 0.19
N ASN A 72 16.41 20.67 0.70
CA ASN A 72 15.95 19.88 1.84
C ASN A 72 15.74 18.41 1.44
N THR A 73 15.94 17.51 2.40
CA THR A 73 15.73 16.06 2.24
C THR A 73 14.24 15.72 2.34
N LEU A 74 13.80 14.74 1.55
CA LEU A 74 12.46 14.16 1.61
C LEU A 74 12.55 12.71 2.05
N LEU A 75 12.59 12.47 3.36
CA LEU A 75 12.73 11.12 3.89
C LEU A 75 11.39 10.37 3.94
N LEU A 76 11.41 9.10 3.59
CA LEU A 76 10.31 8.18 3.84
C LEU A 76 10.28 7.81 5.33
N PRO A 77 9.09 7.81 5.95
CA PRO A 77 8.93 7.37 7.33
C PRO A 77 9.10 5.85 7.44
N HIS A 78 9.18 5.33 8.66
CA HIS A 78 9.04 3.89 8.88
C HIS A 78 7.61 3.45 8.57
N PHE A 79 7.46 2.44 7.71
CA PHE A 79 6.16 1.85 7.39
C PHE A 79 6.26 0.34 7.15
N SER A 80 5.11 -0.33 7.17
CA SER A 80 4.94 -1.77 6.99
C SER A 80 3.92 -2.09 5.89
N ALA A 81 3.78 -3.37 5.56
CA ALA A 81 2.74 -3.83 4.63
C ALA A 81 1.32 -3.42 5.08
N HIS A 82 1.08 -3.32 6.38
CA HIS A 82 -0.22 -2.90 6.90
C HIS A 82 -0.49 -1.41 6.64
N ASN A 83 0.54 -0.56 6.68
CA ASN A 83 0.39 0.85 6.31
C ASN A 83 0.04 1.01 4.83
N LEU A 84 0.61 0.19 3.95
CA LEU A 84 0.25 0.20 2.52
C LEU A 84 -1.23 -0.15 2.30
N ARG A 85 -1.75 -1.13 3.06
CA ARG A 85 -3.17 -1.50 3.06
C ARG A 85 -4.06 -0.34 3.51
N HIS A 86 -3.67 0.37 4.56
CA HIS A 86 -4.38 1.57 5.03
C HIS A 86 -4.38 2.68 3.99
N THR A 87 -3.22 2.99 3.41
CA THR A 87 -3.11 3.99 2.33
C THR A 87 -4.03 3.65 1.17
N PHE A 88 -4.08 2.38 0.73
CA PHE A 88 -5.01 1.95 -0.31
C PHE A 88 -6.48 2.19 0.07
N CYS A 89 -6.86 1.85 1.31
CA CYS A 89 -8.21 2.08 1.83
C CYS A 89 -8.57 3.59 1.86
N THR A 90 -7.69 4.41 2.41
CA THR A 90 -7.84 5.89 2.46
C THR A 90 -8.02 6.47 1.06
N ARG A 91 -7.18 6.08 0.09
CA ARG A 91 -7.31 6.54 -1.31
C ARG A 91 -8.64 6.12 -1.94
N LEU A 92 -9.12 4.91 -1.63
CA LEU A 92 -10.41 4.43 -2.13
C LEU A 92 -11.59 5.20 -1.50
N CYS A 93 -11.50 5.56 -0.22
CA CYS A 93 -12.45 6.42 0.49
C CYS A 93 -12.45 7.85 -0.08
N GLU A 94 -11.28 8.44 -0.32
CA GLU A 94 -11.13 9.79 -0.88
C GLU A 94 -11.83 9.91 -2.25
N ASN A 95 -11.79 8.86 -3.06
CA ASN A 95 -12.42 8.82 -4.38
C ASN A 95 -13.96 8.68 -4.36
N GLY A 96 -14.59 8.70 -3.17
CA GLY A 96 -16.05 8.66 -3.03
C GLY A 96 -16.67 7.28 -3.24
N SER A 97 -15.88 6.21 -3.13
CA SER A 97 -16.36 4.84 -3.28
C SER A 97 -17.35 4.48 -2.16
N ASN A 98 -18.42 3.76 -2.50
CA ASN A 98 -19.42 3.30 -1.53
C ASN A 98 -18.76 2.38 -0.49
N LEU A 99 -19.02 2.61 0.81
CA LEU A 99 -18.45 1.86 1.93
C LEU A 99 -18.59 0.33 1.77
N LYS A 100 -19.70 -0.16 1.21
CA LYS A 100 -19.90 -1.59 0.94
C LYS A 100 -18.94 -2.14 -0.11
N VAL A 101 -18.61 -1.32 -1.11
CA VAL A 101 -17.62 -1.68 -2.14
C VAL A 101 -16.22 -1.71 -1.53
N ILE A 102 -15.87 -0.71 -0.72
CA ILE A 102 -14.59 -0.66 -0.01
C ILE A 102 -14.45 -1.90 0.89
N GLN A 103 -15.45 -2.21 1.69
CA GLN A 103 -15.44 -3.39 2.56
C GLN A 103 -15.28 -4.69 1.77
N SER A 104 -16.00 -4.83 0.65
CA SER A 104 -15.88 -6.00 -0.23
C SER A 104 -14.50 -6.14 -0.85
N VAL A 105 -13.87 -5.03 -1.26
CA VAL A 105 -12.52 -5.03 -1.85
C VAL A 105 -11.46 -5.31 -0.80
N MET A 106 -11.61 -4.74 0.40
CA MET A 106 -10.68 -4.98 1.50
C MET A 106 -10.83 -6.41 2.07
N GLY A 107 -12.01 -7.03 1.95
CA GLY A 107 -12.26 -8.36 2.50
C GLY A 107 -12.22 -8.38 4.03
N HIS A 108 -12.56 -7.28 4.70
CA HIS A 108 -12.63 -7.25 6.16
C HIS A 108 -13.86 -8.02 6.66
N ALA A 109 -13.63 -9.01 7.51
CA ALA A 109 -14.69 -9.66 8.28
C ALA A 109 -15.31 -8.69 9.31
N ASP A 110 -14.52 -7.73 9.82
CA ASP A 110 -14.95 -6.69 10.75
C ASP A 110 -15.03 -5.32 10.07
N ILE A 111 -16.19 -4.67 10.19
CA ILE A 111 -16.49 -3.38 9.57
C ILE A 111 -15.88 -2.20 10.33
N GLN A 112 -15.47 -2.37 11.60
CA GLN A 112 -14.99 -1.28 12.45
C GLN A 112 -13.75 -0.58 11.87
N THR A 113 -12.73 -1.33 11.45
CA THR A 113 -11.51 -0.74 10.87
C THR A 113 -11.77 0.04 9.58
N THR A 114 -12.72 -0.39 8.75
CA THR A 114 -13.11 0.37 7.55
C THR A 114 -13.88 1.64 7.91
N MET A 115 -14.72 1.60 8.95
CA MET A 115 -15.44 2.79 9.44
C MET A 115 -14.50 3.83 10.03
N ASP A 116 -13.51 3.42 10.83
CA ASP A 116 -12.58 4.35 11.49
C ASP A 116 -11.78 5.14 10.43
N ILE A 117 -11.21 4.45 9.44
CA ILE A 117 -10.49 5.07 8.32
C ILE A 117 -11.43 5.99 7.52
N TYR A 118 -12.63 5.53 7.19
CA TYR A 118 -13.60 6.33 6.44
C TYR A 118 -14.02 7.60 7.19
N ALA A 119 -14.24 7.49 8.50
CA ALA A 119 -14.63 8.62 9.34
C ALA A 119 -13.55 9.70 9.35
N GLU A 120 -12.28 9.32 9.50
CA GLU A 120 -11.13 10.23 9.41
C GLU A 120 -11.03 10.90 8.03
N CYS A 121 -11.06 10.13 6.93
CA CYS A 121 -11.00 10.70 5.57
C CYS A 121 -12.16 11.66 5.29
N THR A 122 -13.36 11.34 5.77
CA THR A 122 -14.54 12.20 5.59
C THR A 122 -14.42 13.49 6.42
N GLN A 123 -13.82 13.43 7.60
CA GLN A 123 -13.58 14.58 8.46
C GLN A 123 -12.58 15.55 7.81
N GLU A 124 -11.47 15.05 7.27
CA GLU A 124 -10.48 15.86 6.54
C GLU A 124 -11.12 16.53 5.32
N LYS A 125 -11.88 15.77 4.52
CA LYS A 125 -12.58 16.29 3.34
C LYS A 125 -13.63 17.34 3.70
N LYS A 126 -14.32 17.19 4.83
CA LYS A 126 -15.21 18.23 5.37
C LYS A 126 -14.43 19.49 5.71
N GLN A 127 -13.31 19.39 6.43
CA GLN A 127 -12.49 20.55 6.80
C GLN A 127 -11.96 21.27 5.56
N GLU A 128 -11.51 20.55 4.54
CA GLU A 128 -11.05 21.10 3.26
C GLU A 128 -12.17 21.89 2.54
N VAL A 129 -13.38 21.32 2.49
CA VAL A 129 -14.56 22.00 1.93
C VAL A 129 -14.91 23.25 2.74
N PHE A 130 -14.94 23.16 4.07
CA PHE A 130 -15.20 24.31 4.94
C PHE A 130 -14.15 25.41 4.79
N ALA A 131 -12.87 25.05 4.67
CA ALA A 131 -11.79 26.00 4.42
C ALA A 131 -11.92 26.68 3.06
N THR A 132 -12.36 25.94 2.03
CA THR A 132 -12.61 26.48 0.68
C THR A 132 -13.84 27.39 0.64
N LEU A 133 -14.83 27.14 1.50
CA LEU A 133 -16.05 27.94 1.63
C LEU A 133 -15.82 29.22 2.47
N ASN A 134 -14.94 29.17 3.47
CA ASN A 134 -14.51 30.32 4.26
C ASN A 134 -13.75 31.32 3.38
N GLY A 135 -14.45 32.33 2.88
CA GLY A 135 -13.92 33.35 1.98
C GLY A 135 -14.68 33.47 0.65
N LYS A 136 -15.53 32.50 0.30
CA LYS A 136 -16.42 32.57 -0.88
C LYS A 136 -17.89 32.83 -0.52
N ILE A 137 -18.28 32.57 0.72
CA ILE A 137 -19.61 32.92 1.23
C ILE A 137 -19.55 34.33 1.83
N MET A 138 -19.89 35.35 1.02
CA MET A 138 -20.35 36.62 1.58
C MET A 138 -21.79 36.41 2.07
N VAL A 139 -21.95 36.26 3.38
CA VAL A 139 -23.26 36.42 4.02
C VAL A 139 -23.58 37.91 3.95
N LYS A 140 -24.56 38.27 3.11
CA LYS A 140 -25.14 39.62 3.08
C LYS A 140 -26.05 39.84 4.28
#